data_AF-A0A7X6YQG9-F1
#
_entry.id   AF-A0A7X6YQG9-F1
#
_cell.length_a   1.000
_cell.length_b   1.000
_cell.length_c   1.000
_cell.angle_alpha   90.00
_cell.angle_beta   90.00
_cell.angle_gamma   90.00
#
_symmetry.space_group_name_H-M   'P 1'
#
loop_
_entity.id
_entity.type
_entity.pdbx_description
1 polymer ?
#
loop_
_entity_poly.entity_id
_entity_poly.type
_entity_poly.pdbx_seq_one_letter_code
_entity_poly.pdbx_strand_id
1 'polypeptide(L)'
;MEKLYHIQLDDSHGARYAIMPGDPGRVELIAKLLDEPRFLASNREYTSWIGSLEGENVLVTSHGIGGPSTAIAVEELYRTGVRN
;
A
#
# COMPACT_ATOMS: atom_id res chain seq x y z
N MET A 1 14.89 -1.91 -6.35
CA MET A 1 15.24 -0.48 -6.52
C MET A 1 15.48 0.13 -5.15
N GLU A 2 15.76 1.42 -5.06
CA GLU A 2 15.81 2.08 -3.74
C GLU A 2 14.39 2.25 -3.21
N LYS A 3 14.14 1.80 -1.97
CA LYS A 3 12.84 1.91 -1.32
C LYS A 3 12.56 3.35 -0.91
N LEU A 4 11.31 3.77 -1.05
CA LEU A 4 10.87 5.08 -0.60
C LEU A 4 10.85 5.18 0.93
N TYR A 5 11.12 6.38 1.44
CA TYR A 5 11.53 6.60 2.82
C TYR A 5 10.43 6.23 3.83
N HIS A 6 9.18 6.61 3.58
CA HIS A 6 8.09 6.41 4.53
C HIS A 6 7.42 5.05 4.35
N ILE A 7 7.01 4.70 3.13
CA ILE A 7 6.24 3.47 2.88
C ILE A 7 7.12 2.21 2.76
N GLN A 8 8.43 2.36 2.58
CA GLN A 8 9.40 1.25 2.44
C GLN A 8 9.08 0.28 1.29
N LEU A 9 8.48 0.79 0.22
CA LEU A 9 8.20 0.10 -1.04
C LEU A 9 9.06 0.67 -2.17
N ASP A 10 9.27 -0.13 -3.21
CA ASP A 10 9.71 0.29 -4.54
C ASP A 10 8.70 -0.22 -5.58
N ASP A 11 8.96 -0.03 -6.87
CA ASP A 11 8.05 -0.40 -7.96
C ASP A 11 7.97 -1.91 -8.26
N SER A 12 8.72 -2.75 -7.54
CA SER A 12 8.74 -4.21 -7.77
C SER A 12 7.39 -4.90 -7.51
N HIS A 13 6.49 -4.27 -6.78
CA HIS A 13 5.15 -4.79 -6.51
C HIS A 13 4.24 -4.75 -7.76
N GLY A 14 4.55 -3.93 -8.77
CA GLY A 14 3.83 -3.91 -10.05
C GLY A 14 2.33 -3.64 -9.97
N ALA A 15 1.88 -2.91 -8.95
CA ALA A 15 0.46 -2.64 -8.70
C ALA A 15 0.08 -1.26 -9.25
N ARG A 16 -1.09 -1.17 -9.88
CA ARG A 16 -1.65 0.11 -10.39
C ARG A 16 -2.70 0.71 -9.46
N TYR A 17 -3.28 -0.12 -8.60
CA TYR A 17 -4.39 0.21 -7.69
C TYR A 17 -3.94 0.09 -6.24
N ALA A 18 -4.46 0.97 -5.37
CA ALA A 18 -4.26 0.89 -3.93
C ALA A 18 -5.55 1.21 -3.15
N ILE A 19 -5.87 0.39 -2.16
CA ILE A 19 -6.88 0.67 -1.15
C ILE A 19 -6.17 1.28 0.06
N MET A 20 -6.62 2.45 0.51
CA MET A 20 -5.92 3.24 1.52
C MET A 20 -6.76 3.43 2.79
N PRO A 21 -6.77 2.49 3.75
CA PRO A 21 -7.38 2.69 5.05
C PRO A 21 -6.50 3.57 5.96
N GLY A 22 -7.09 4.33 6.89
CA GLY A 22 -6.28 5.10 7.86
C GLY A 22 -5.56 4.21 8.90
N ASP A 23 -6.26 3.21 9.42
CA ASP A 23 -5.76 2.35 10.52
C ASP A 23 -4.89 1.19 9.98
N PRO A 24 -3.62 1.07 10.41
CA PRO A 24 -2.75 -0.07 10.11
C PRO A 24 -3.38 -1.44 10.43
N GLY A 25 -4.17 -1.52 11.51
CA GLY A 25 -4.85 -2.75 11.93
C GLY A 25 -5.92 -3.22 10.95
N ARG A 26 -6.39 -2.35 10.04
CA ARG A 26 -7.38 -2.69 9.01
C ARG A 26 -6.76 -3.25 7.73
N VAL A 27 -5.46 -3.06 7.51
CA VAL A 27 -4.79 -3.42 6.26
C VAL A 27 -4.86 -4.92 6.00
N GLU A 28 -4.44 -5.74 6.97
CA GLU A 28 -4.46 -7.20 6.81
C GLU A 28 -5.88 -7.74 6.63
N LEU A 29 -6.87 -7.15 7.31
CA LEU A 29 -8.27 -7.55 7.19
C LEU A 29 -8.80 -7.34 5.77
N ILE A 30 -8.46 -6.20 5.15
CA ILE A 30 -8.84 -5.91 3.76
C ILE A 30 -8.04 -6.80 2.81
N ALA A 31 -6.72 -6.96 3.03
CA ALA A 31 -5.87 -7.76 2.17
C ALA A 31 -6.34 -9.22 2.09
N LYS A 32 -6.83 -9.81 3.19
CA LYS A 32 -7.40 -11.16 3.23
C LYS A 32 -8.64 -11.36 2.35
N LEU A 33 -9.22 -10.31 1.80
CA LEU A 33 -10.32 -10.37 0.83
C LEU A 33 -9.82 -10.43 -0.63
N LEU A 34 -8.53 -10.22 -0.86
CA LEU A 34 -7.87 -10.36 -2.16
C LEU A 34 -7.38 -11.80 -2.36
N ASP A 35 -7.10 -12.14 -3.62
CA ASP A 35 -6.43 -13.37 -3.98
C ASP A 35 -4.94 -13.30 -3.62
N GLU A 36 -4.37 -14.42 -3.12
CA GLU A 36 -2.96 -14.57 -2.74
C GLU A 36 -2.35 -13.40 -1.93
N PRO A 37 -2.94 -13.02 -0.77
CA PRO A 37 -2.48 -11.88 0.00
C PRO A 37 -1.09 -12.11 0.60
N ARG A 38 -0.21 -11.12 0.45
CA ARG A 38 1.17 -11.12 0.94
C ARG A 38 1.50 -9.81 1.63
N PHE A 39 2.10 -9.91 2.81
CA PHE A 39 2.71 -8.77 3.49
C PHE A 39 3.92 -8.26 2.72
N LEU A 40 4.06 -6.93 2.61
CA LEU A 40 5.21 -6.30 1.97
C LEU A 40 6.10 -5.55 2.96
N ALA A 41 5.52 -4.61 3.71
CA ALA A 41 6.27 -3.74 4.61
C ALA A 41 5.35 -3.17 5.69
N SER A 42 5.95 -2.80 6.82
CA SER A 42 5.31 -1.97 7.83
C SER A 42 6.33 -1.01 8.40
N ASN A 43 6.13 0.28 8.18
CA ASN A 43 7.01 1.33 8.69
C ASN A 43 6.17 2.52 9.14
N ARG A 44 6.36 2.98 10.39
CA ARG A 44 5.52 4.00 11.02
C ARG A 44 4.03 3.63 10.93
N GLU A 45 3.18 4.53 10.44
CA GLU A 45 1.76 4.29 10.18
C GLU A 45 1.44 3.62 8.83
N TYR A 46 2.46 3.26 8.03
CA TYR A 46 2.30 2.68 6.69
C TYR A 46 2.56 1.17 6.70
N THR A 47 1.49 0.39 6.90
CA THR A 47 1.46 -1.06 6.73
C THR A 47 0.94 -1.35 5.33
N SER A 48 1.67 -2.15 4.55
CA SER A 48 1.35 -2.46 3.17
C SER A 48 1.29 -3.96 2.93
N TRP A 49 0.21 -4.38 2.29
CA TRP A 49 0.00 -5.72 1.75
C TRP A 49 -0.28 -5.63 0.26
N ILE A 50 -0.08 -6.73 -0.45
CA ILE A 50 -0.49 -6.91 -1.84
C ILE A 50 -1.34 -8.17 -1.96
N GLY A 51 -2.30 -8.16 -2.87
CA GLY A 51 -2.96 -9.34 -3.39
C GLY A 51 -3.33 -9.09 -4.84
N SER A 52 -4.18 -9.95 -5.40
CA SER A 52 -4.78 -9.73 -6.71
C SER A 52 -6.30 -9.67 -6.64
N LEU A 53 -6.89 -8.95 -7.58
CA LEU A 53 -8.33 -8.91 -7.82
C LEU A 53 -8.54 -8.91 -9.33
N GLU A 54 -9.30 -9.89 -9.84
CA GLU A 54 -9.53 -10.05 -11.28
C GLU A 54 -8.22 -10.14 -12.10
N GLY A 55 -7.17 -10.73 -11.52
CA GLY A 55 -5.86 -10.88 -12.17
C GLY A 55 -4.96 -9.63 -12.12
N GLU A 56 -5.41 -8.55 -11.50
CA GLU A 56 -4.63 -7.31 -11.33
C GLU A 56 -4.05 -7.21 -9.91
N ASN A 57 -2.80 -6.78 -9.78
CA ASN A 57 -2.17 -6.54 -8.49
C ASN A 57 -2.78 -5.31 -7.81
N VAL A 58 -3.23 -5.47 -6.56
CA VAL A 58 -3.84 -4.42 -5.73
C VAL A 58 -3.07 -4.31 -4.41
N LEU A 59 -2.64 -3.10 -4.09
CA LEU A 59 -2.08 -2.78 -2.78
C LEU A 59 -3.17 -2.47 -1.77
N VAL A 60 -2.92 -2.80 -0.51
CA VAL A 60 -3.64 -2.25 0.63
C VAL A 60 -2.60 -1.60 1.52
N THR A 61 -2.63 -0.27 1.66
CA THR A 61 -1.61 0.50 2.37
C THR A 61 -2.24 1.47 3.35
N SER A 62 -1.92 1.36 4.64
CA SER A 62 -2.41 2.34 5.61
C SER A 62 -1.72 3.69 5.47
N HIS A 63 -2.41 4.76 5.89
CA HIS A 63 -1.88 6.12 5.80
C HIS A 63 -1.97 6.92 7.11
N GLY A 64 -2.39 6.30 8.21
CA GLY A 64 -2.57 6.98 9.50
C GLY A 64 -3.72 7.99 9.50
N ILE A 65 -3.72 8.88 10.51
CA ILE A 65 -4.75 9.90 10.69
C ILE A 65 -4.30 11.22 10.09
N GLY A 66 -5.14 11.78 9.22
CA GLY A 66 -5.04 13.17 8.77
C GLY A 66 -4.36 13.36 7.42
N GLY A 67 -4.54 14.56 6.87
CA GLY A 67 -4.02 14.94 5.55
C GLY A 67 -2.50 14.82 5.39
N PRO A 68 -1.66 15.20 6.38
CA PRO A 68 -0.21 15.16 6.22
C PRO A 68 0.36 13.76 5.94
N SER A 69 -0.04 12.75 6.72
CA SER A 69 0.40 11.37 6.52
C SER A 69 -0.21 10.75 5.25
N THR A 70 -1.47 11.10 4.95
CA THR A 70 -2.13 10.70 3.70
C THR A 70 -1.40 11.22 2.48
N ALA A 71 -0.97 12.49 2.47
CA ALA A 71 -0.24 13.09 1.37
C ALA A 71 1.10 12.39 1.12
N ILE A 72 1.82 12.01 2.18
CA ILE A 72 3.05 11.22 2.07
C ILE A 72 2.78 9.87 1.41
N ALA A 73 1.77 9.13 1.87
CA ALA A 73 1.43 7.82 1.29
C ALA A 73 1.06 7.93 -0.19
N VAL A 74 0.21 8.90 -0.55
CA VAL A 74 -0.21 9.11 -1.95
C VAL A 74 0.99 9.47 -2.84
N GLU A 75 1.83 10.42 -2.41
CA GLU A 75 3.00 10.85 -3.19
C GLU A 75 4.00 9.70 -3.40
N GLU A 76 4.30 8.94 -2.35
CA GLU A 76 5.24 7.83 -2.47
C GLU A 76 4.64 6.66 -3.28
N LEU A 77 3.37 6.30 -3.10
CA LEU A 77 2.71 5.27 -3.90
C LEU A 77 2.63 5.65 -5.40
N TYR A 78 2.40 6.93 -5.71
CA TYR A 78 2.42 7.39 -7.10
C TYR A 78 3.78 7.16 -7.76
N ARG A 79 4.86 7.39 -7.01
CA ARG A 79 6.25 7.16 -7.45
C ARG A 79 6.60 5.68 -7.65
N THR A 80 5.87 4.75 -7.03
CA THR A 80 6.05 3.29 -7.26
C THR A 80 5.18 2.75 -8.40
N GLY A 81 4.32 3.58 -9.01
CA GLY A 81 3.51 3.18 -10.16
C GLY A 81 2.01 3.04 -9.92
N VAL A 82 1.50 3.37 -8.73
CA VAL A 82 0.06 3.41 -8.42
C VAL A 82 -0.58 4.69 -9.01
N ARG A 83 -1.57 4.58 -9.91
CA ARG A 83 -2.07 5.76 -10.67
C ARG A 83 -3.55 5.71 -11.10
N ASN A 84 -4.33 4.70 -10.71
CA ASN A 84 -5.71 4.49 -11.18
C ASN A 84 -6.73 4.38 -10.05
#